data_AF-A0A2J8AED0-F1
#
_entry.id   AF-A0A2J8AED0-F1
#
_cell.length_a   1.000
_cell.length_b   1.000
_cell.length_c   1.000
_cell.angle_alpha   90.00
_cell.angle_beta   90.00
_cell.angle_gamma   90.00
#
_symmetry.space_group_name_H-M   'P 1'
#
loop_
_entity.id
_entity.type
_entity.pdbx_description
1 polymer ?
#
loop_
_entity_poly.entity_id
_entity_poly.type
_entity_poly.pdbx_seq_one_letter_code
_entity_poly.pdbx_strand_id
1 'polypeptide(L)'
;MPLKGPQAKERPRPRASLTHLFCECPAYAEARGWLAATWVAVAATAPPPTSSPALLLGDQPSAWPAYPVAPGLQRLWTALRLCFLHGVWCVHKDLDPARHHSHAVVAHVVAALRCLLWAQFRMTALSDDLLDPLPTAILNAQLKATKLADFKAAWAHRRVLCEVVEPAAGGAQLRVLVSLSGPVVALA
;
A
#
# COMPACT_ATOMS: atom_id res chain seq x y z
N MET A 1 54.99 -23.36 -2.21
CA MET A 1 53.96 -22.70 -3.05
C MET A 1 52.75 -23.62 -3.14
N PRO A 2 51.60 -23.31 -2.51
CA PRO A 2 50.42 -24.15 -2.62
C PRO A 2 49.57 -23.73 -3.84
N LEU A 3 49.18 -24.72 -4.63
CA LEU A 3 48.35 -24.59 -5.83
C LEU A 3 46.91 -24.22 -5.42
N LYS A 4 46.43 -23.10 -5.94
CA LYS A 4 45.08 -22.57 -5.72
C LYS A 4 44.08 -23.47 -6.47
N GLY A 5 43.29 -24.24 -5.73
CA GLY A 5 42.22 -25.07 -6.29
C GLY A 5 41.18 -24.24 -7.07
N PRO A 6 40.49 -24.84 -8.05
CA PRO A 6 39.55 -24.12 -8.91
C PRO A 6 38.39 -23.56 -8.08
N GLN A 7 38.26 -22.23 -8.10
CA GLN A 7 37.14 -21.49 -7.54
C GLN A 7 35.85 -21.96 -8.23
N ALA A 8 34.95 -22.59 -7.47
CA ALA A 8 33.64 -22.96 -7.96
C ALA A 8 32.91 -21.68 -8.42
N LYS A 9 32.63 -21.56 -9.72
CA LYS A 9 31.75 -20.52 -10.25
C LYS A 9 30.38 -20.68 -9.59
N GLU A 10 30.01 -19.74 -8.72
CA GLU A 10 28.63 -19.63 -8.22
C GLU A 10 27.69 -19.60 -9.42
N ARG A 11 26.83 -20.62 -9.53
CA ARG A 11 25.75 -20.62 -10.51
C ARG A 11 24.82 -19.44 -10.18
N PRO A 12 24.49 -18.55 -11.12
CA PRO A 12 23.52 -17.51 -10.87
C PRO A 12 22.20 -18.15 -10.44
N ARG A 13 21.67 -17.73 -9.27
CA ARG A 13 20.40 -18.24 -8.76
C ARG A 13 19.32 -18.01 -9.84
N PRO A 14 18.42 -18.99 -10.08
CA PRO A 14 17.33 -18.81 -11.03
C PRO A 14 16.54 -17.56 -10.63
N ARG A 15 16.36 -16.63 -11.59
CA ARG A 15 15.61 -15.39 -11.36
C ARG A 15 14.19 -15.78 -10.97
N ALA A 16 13.77 -15.42 -9.76
CA ALA A 16 12.38 -15.57 -9.34
C ALA A 16 11.46 -14.82 -10.32
N SER A 17 10.35 -15.45 -10.72
CA SER A 17 9.31 -14.76 -11.48
C SER A 17 8.66 -13.67 -10.61
N LEU A 18 8.03 -12.66 -11.24
CA LEU A 18 7.26 -11.65 -10.49
C LEU A 18 6.14 -12.32 -9.69
N THR A 19 5.51 -13.35 -10.24
CA THR A 19 4.54 -14.19 -9.53
C THR A 19 5.14 -14.79 -8.26
N HIS A 20 6.32 -15.41 -8.36
CA HIS A 20 7.01 -15.94 -7.18
C HIS A 20 7.26 -14.84 -6.16
N LEU A 21 7.87 -13.74 -6.59
CA LEU A 21 8.26 -12.64 -5.72
C LEU A 21 7.08 -12.06 -4.93
N PHE A 22 5.99 -11.72 -5.62
CA PHE A 22 4.88 -11.00 -5.01
C PHE A 22 3.81 -11.91 -4.39
N CYS A 23 3.56 -13.09 -4.95
CA CYS A 23 2.41 -13.92 -4.60
C CYS A 23 2.77 -15.18 -3.80
N GLU A 24 3.97 -15.74 -3.98
CA GLU A 24 4.30 -17.08 -3.47
C GLU A 24 5.45 -17.08 -2.46
N CYS A 25 6.38 -16.13 -2.56
CA CYS A 25 7.62 -16.14 -1.79
C CYS A 25 7.33 -16.24 -0.28
N PRO A 26 7.86 -17.26 0.41
CA PRO A 26 7.61 -17.47 1.83
C PRO A 26 8.11 -16.32 2.71
N ALA A 27 9.22 -15.68 2.31
CA ALA A 27 9.80 -14.54 3.03
C ALA A 27 8.82 -13.37 3.22
N TYR A 28 7.83 -13.24 2.31
CA TYR A 28 6.83 -12.18 2.30
C TYR A 28 5.41 -12.67 2.65
N ALA A 29 5.27 -13.91 3.13
CA ALA A 29 3.96 -14.49 3.46
C ALA A 29 3.23 -13.70 4.55
N GLU A 30 3.93 -13.31 5.61
CA GLU A 30 3.34 -12.51 6.69
C GLU A 30 2.97 -11.10 6.20
N ALA A 31 3.75 -10.51 5.29
CA ALA A 31 3.40 -9.22 4.69
C ALA A 31 2.12 -9.32 3.83
N ARG A 32 1.92 -10.42 3.09
CA ARG A 32 0.65 -10.70 2.39
C ARG A 32 -0.50 -10.89 3.38
N GLY A 33 -0.26 -11.55 4.51
CA GLY A 33 -1.22 -11.68 5.61
C GLY A 33 -1.61 -10.33 6.21
N TRP A 34 -0.63 -9.45 6.44
CA TRP A 34 -0.83 -8.08 6.92
C TRP A 34 -1.68 -7.26 5.95
N LEU A 35 -1.44 -7.36 4.64
CA LEU A 35 -2.24 -6.68 3.62
C LEU A 35 -3.71 -7.14 3.67
N ALA A 36 -3.93 -8.45 3.72
CA ALA A 36 -5.27 -9.02 3.80
C ALA A 36 -6.00 -8.62 5.09
N ALA A 37 -5.32 -8.68 6.24
CA ALA A 37 -5.87 -8.27 7.53
C ALA A 37 -6.20 -6.76 7.57
N THR A 38 -5.33 -5.92 7.01
CA THR A 38 -5.56 -4.48 6.87
C THR A 38 -6.80 -4.21 6.03
N TRP A 39 -6.96 -4.92 4.90
CA TRP A 39 -8.17 -4.80 4.09
C TRP A 39 -9.44 -5.18 4.87
N VAL A 40 -9.45 -6.34 5.53
CA VAL A 40 -10.60 -6.80 6.32
C VAL A 40 -10.97 -5.79 7.40
N ALA A 41 -9.96 -5.21 8.08
CA ALA A 41 -10.18 -4.17 9.08
C ALA A 41 -10.83 -2.92 8.46
N VAL A 42 -10.39 -2.47 7.29
CA VAL A 42 -10.94 -1.27 6.62
C VAL A 42 -12.33 -1.54 6.04
N ALA A 43 -12.48 -2.58 5.23
CA ALA A 43 -13.65 -2.80 4.37
C ALA A 43 -14.74 -3.64 5.04
N ALA A 44 -14.44 -4.36 6.12
CA ALA A 44 -15.35 -5.32 6.76
C ALA A 44 -15.86 -6.43 5.82
N THR A 45 -15.13 -6.73 4.75
CA THR A 45 -15.46 -7.77 3.76
C THR A 45 -14.51 -8.97 3.87
N ALA A 46 -14.76 -10.00 3.06
CA ALA A 46 -13.82 -11.09 2.88
C ALA A 46 -12.41 -10.57 2.49
N PRO A 47 -11.33 -11.24 2.92
CA PRO A 47 -9.98 -10.83 2.59
C PRO A 47 -9.71 -10.95 1.08
N PRO A 48 -8.83 -10.10 0.53
CA PRO A 48 -8.36 -10.24 -0.84
C PRO A 48 -7.52 -11.53 -0.98
N PRO A 49 -7.68 -12.32 -2.04
CA PRO A 49 -6.81 -13.46 -2.34
C PRO A 49 -5.40 -12.98 -2.76
N THR A 50 -4.56 -12.66 -1.78
CA THR A 50 -3.20 -12.10 -1.98
C THR A 50 -2.19 -13.05 -2.61
N SER A 51 -2.52 -14.34 -2.76
CA SER A 51 -1.71 -15.30 -3.52
C SER A 51 -2.14 -15.41 -4.99
N SER A 52 -3.23 -14.74 -5.39
CA SER A 52 -3.69 -14.72 -6.78
C SER A 52 -2.94 -13.65 -7.59
N PRO A 53 -2.15 -14.02 -8.61
CA PRO A 53 -1.46 -13.05 -9.45
C PRO A 53 -2.43 -12.20 -10.27
N ALA A 54 -3.58 -12.77 -10.66
CA ALA A 54 -4.63 -12.07 -11.38
C ALA A 54 -5.17 -10.88 -10.57
N LEU A 55 -5.32 -11.04 -9.25
CA LEU A 55 -5.72 -9.94 -8.38
C LEU A 55 -4.52 -9.05 -8.02
N LEU A 56 -3.43 -9.62 -7.48
CA LEU A 56 -2.36 -8.83 -6.87
C LEU A 56 -1.52 -8.07 -7.91
N LEU A 57 -1.29 -8.63 -9.09
CA LEU A 57 -0.54 -7.97 -10.16
C LEU A 57 -1.46 -7.34 -11.20
N GLY A 58 -2.56 -8.04 -11.54
CA GLY A 58 -3.45 -7.67 -12.64
C GLY A 58 -4.69 -6.87 -12.25
N ASP A 59 -4.97 -6.70 -10.96
CA ASP A 59 -6.18 -6.06 -10.42
C ASP A 59 -7.50 -6.54 -11.02
N GLN A 60 -7.57 -7.82 -11.38
CA GLN A 60 -8.73 -8.37 -12.07
C GLN A 60 -9.88 -8.56 -11.09
N PRO A 61 -11.01 -7.85 -11.23
CA PRO A 61 -12.12 -7.97 -10.28
C PRO A 61 -12.74 -9.38 -10.24
N SER A 62 -12.71 -10.10 -11.37
CA SER A 62 -13.19 -11.48 -11.46
C SER A 62 -12.43 -12.48 -10.58
N ALA A 63 -11.19 -12.16 -10.18
CA ALA A 63 -10.39 -13.00 -9.30
C ALA A 63 -10.80 -12.89 -7.81
N TRP A 64 -11.73 -12.00 -7.48
CA TRP A 64 -12.18 -11.78 -6.11
C TRP A 64 -13.68 -11.47 -6.03
N PRO A 65 -14.51 -12.43 -5.59
CA PRO A 65 -15.97 -12.23 -5.53
C PRO A 65 -16.41 -11.04 -4.65
N ALA A 66 -15.62 -10.68 -3.65
CA ALA A 66 -15.88 -9.53 -2.76
C ALA A 66 -15.09 -8.28 -3.17
N TYR A 67 -14.71 -8.16 -4.44
CA TYR A 67 -14.00 -6.99 -4.97
C TYR A 67 -14.78 -5.70 -4.65
N PRO A 68 -14.10 -4.62 -4.19
CA PRO A 68 -14.79 -3.39 -3.82
C PRO A 68 -15.58 -2.80 -4.99
N VAL A 69 -16.85 -2.49 -4.74
CA VAL A 69 -17.73 -1.82 -5.72
C VAL A 69 -17.72 -0.31 -5.51
N ALA A 70 -17.58 0.15 -4.27
CA ALA A 70 -17.56 1.57 -3.95
C ALA A 70 -16.28 2.23 -4.51
N PRO A 71 -16.36 3.36 -5.24
CA PRO A 71 -15.20 4.00 -5.87
C PRO A 71 -14.09 4.35 -4.87
N GLY A 72 -14.45 4.77 -3.66
CA GLY A 72 -13.50 5.07 -2.59
C GLY A 72 -12.70 3.85 -2.14
N LEU A 73 -13.38 2.71 -1.95
CA LEU A 73 -12.72 1.44 -1.59
C LEU A 73 -11.90 0.87 -2.74
N GLN A 74 -12.32 1.06 -4.00
CA GLN A 74 -11.51 0.69 -5.16
C GLN A 74 -10.20 1.48 -5.21
N ARG A 75 -10.27 2.81 -5.03
CA ARG A 75 -9.07 3.66 -4.93
C ARG A 75 -8.16 3.22 -3.79
N LEU A 76 -8.75 2.90 -2.64
CA LEU A 76 -7.99 2.41 -1.49
C LEU A 76 -7.31 1.08 -1.78
N TRP A 77 -8.01 0.13 -2.40
CA TRP A 77 -7.44 -1.16 -2.79
C TRP A 77 -6.24 -0.96 -3.71
N THR A 78 -6.39 -0.13 -4.74
CA THR A 78 -5.30 0.22 -5.65
C THR A 78 -4.12 0.82 -4.91
N ALA A 79 -4.34 1.76 -4.00
CA ALA A 79 -3.26 2.37 -3.23
C ALA A 79 -2.55 1.35 -2.33
N LEU A 80 -3.29 0.54 -1.56
CA LEU A 80 -2.74 -0.51 -0.70
C LEU A 80 -1.93 -1.52 -1.52
N ARG A 81 -2.48 -1.99 -2.65
CA ARG A 81 -1.82 -2.94 -3.54
C ARG A 81 -0.54 -2.38 -4.12
N LEU A 82 -0.56 -1.16 -4.65
CA LEU A 82 0.62 -0.52 -5.24
C LEU A 82 1.69 -0.24 -4.18
N CYS A 83 1.32 0.22 -2.98
CA CYS A 83 2.26 0.37 -1.87
C CYS A 83 2.88 -0.97 -1.48
N PHE A 84 2.09 -2.04 -1.44
CA PHE A 84 2.58 -3.40 -1.17
C PHE A 84 3.59 -3.87 -2.22
N LEU A 85 3.24 -3.79 -3.51
CA LEU A 85 4.13 -4.18 -4.60
C LEU A 85 5.42 -3.35 -4.58
N HIS A 86 5.31 -2.04 -4.35
CA HIS A 86 6.47 -1.17 -4.19
C HIS A 86 7.34 -1.60 -3.00
N GLY A 87 6.74 -1.89 -1.84
CA GLY A 87 7.48 -2.33 -0.65
C GLY A 87 8.23 -3.64 -0.87
N VAL A 88 7.58 -4.65 -1.48
CA VAL A 88 8.23 -5.91 -1.84
C VAL A 88 9.38 -5.67 -2.82
N TRP A 89 9.17 -4.80 -3.81
CA TRP A 89 10.22 -4.47 -4.78
C TRP A 89 11.41 -3.77 -4.13
N CYS A 90 11.18 -2.78 -3.25
CA CYS A 90 12.25 -2.10 -2.51
C CYS A 90 13.09 -3.09 -1.71
N VAL A 91 12.45 -3.98 -0.94
CA VAL A 91 13.15 -4.97 -0.14
C VAL A 91 13.90 -5.98 -1.01
N HIS A 92 13.29 -6.46 -2.09
CA HIS A 92 13.93 -7.39 -3.01
C HIS A 92 15.18 -6.79 -3.69
N LYS A 93 15.18 -5.48 -3.94
CA LYS A 93 16.30 -4.76 -4.56
C LYS A 93 17.35 -4.32 -3.54
N ASP A 94 17.10 -4.52 -2.24
CA ASP A 94 18.09 -4.26 -1.19
C ASP A 94 19.29 -5.21 -1.35
N LEU A 95 20.49 -4.64 -1.19
CA LEU A 95 21.75 -5.37 -1.31
C LEU A 95 21.99 -6.30 -0.12
N ASP A 96 21.38 -6.02 1.03
CA ASP A 96 21.50 -6.82 2.24
C ASP A 96 20.39 -7.89 2.30
N PRO A 97 20.71 -9.19 2.11
CA PRO A 97 19.73 -10.27 2.18
C PRO A 97 19.10 -10.41 3.57
N ALA A 98 19.76 -9.92 4.63
CA ALA A 98 19.19 -9.95 5.98
C ALA A 98 17.95 -9.08 6.12
N ARG A 99 17.71 -8.15 5.18
CA ARG A 99 16.52 -7.29 5.12
C ARG A 99 15.37 -7.90 4.33
N HIS A 100 15.57 -9.06 3.69
CA HIS A 100 14.59 -9.72 2.82
C HIS A 100 13.54 -10.48 3.65
N HIS A 101 12.74 -9.76 4.44
CA HIS A 101 11.70 -10.32 5.30
C HIS A 101 10.43 -9.45 5.33
N SER A 102 9.33 -10.07 5.76
CA SER A 102 8.00 -9.47 5.78
C SER A 102 7.92 -8.14 6.56
N HIS A 103 8.57 -8.05 7.72
CA HIS A 103 8.57 -6.81 8.50
C HIS A 103 9.16 -5.60 7.74
N ALA A 104 10.23 -5.80 6.95
CA ALA A 104 10.80 -4.72 6.15
C ALA A 104 9.83 -4.27 5.05
N VAL A 105 9.12 -5.21 4.42
CA VAL A 105 8.08 -4.90 3.43
C VAL A 105 6.99 -4.05 4.06
N VAL A 106 6.43 -4.48 5.20
CA VAL A 106 5.37 -3.74 5.91
C VAL A 106 5.86 -2.34 6.29
N ALA A 107 7.12 -2.18 6.71
CA ALA A 107 7.68 -0.86 7.00
C ALA A 107 7.68 0.08 5.79
N HIS A 108 8.09 -0.42 4.61
CA HIS A 108 7.99 0.35 3.36
C HIS A 108 6.54 0.69 2.99
N VAL A 109 5.62 -0.26 3.17
CA VAL A 109 4.19 -0.04 2.88
C VAL A 109 3.61 1.04 3.78
N VAL A 110 3.84 0.95 5.09
CA VAL A 110 3.36 1.93 6.07
C VAL A 110 3.94 3.31 5.78
N ALA A 111 5.25 3.41 5.48
CA ALA A 111 5.87 4.67 5.11
C ALA A 111 5.23 5.28 3.85
N ALA A 112 5.03 4.48 2.80
CA ALA A 112 4.40 4.93 1.56
C ALA A 112 2.95 5.39 1.78
N LEU A 113 2.17 4.62 2.55
CA LEU A 113 0.77 4.98 2.88
C LEU A 113 0.68 6.28 3.68
N ARG A 114 1.58 6.50 4.65
CA ARG A 114 1.63 7.76 5.42
C ARG A 114 1.92 8.94 4.50
N CYS A 115 2.86 8.80 3.57
CA CYS A 115 3.15 9.84 2.58
C CYS A 115 1.94 10.13 1.68
N LEU A 116 1.27 9.09 1.18
CA LEU A 116 0.08 9.24 0.34
C LEU A 116 -1.09 9.89 1.09
N LEU A 117 -1.37 9.47 2.32
CA LEU A 117 -2.41 10.05 3.17
C LEU A 117 -2.19 11.54 3.37
N TRP A 118 -0.98 11.95 3.75
CA TRP A 118 -0.66 13.36 3.92
C TRP A 118 -0.72 14.15 2.63
N ALA A 119 -0.20 13.60 1.53
CA ALA A 119 -0.24 14.26 0.23
C ALA A 119 -1.69 14.50 -0.21
N GLN A 120 -2.53 13.47 -0.21
CA GLN A 120 -3.93 13.59 -0.63
C GLN A 120 -4.76 14.49 0.30
N PHE A 121 -4.52 14.41 1.62
CA PHE A 121 -5.21 15.28 2.57
C PHE A 121 -4.86 16.75 2.37
N ARG A 122 -3.58 17.07 2.17
CA ARG A 122 -3.14 18.45 1.87
C ARG A 122 -3.75 18.96 0.57
N MET A 123 -3.87 18.11 -0.44
CA MET A 123 -4.54 18.45 -1.70
C MET A 123 -6.02 18.81 -1.49
N THR A 124 -6.71 18.24 -0.50
CA THR A 124 -8.11 18.59 -0.19
C THR A 124 -8.28 19.98 0.43
N ALA A 125 -7.20 20.58 0.94
CA ALA A 125 -7.19 21.89 1.55
C ALA A 125 -6.74 23.00 0.58
N LEU A 126 -6.30 22.65 -0.64
CA LEU A 126 -5.97 23.61 -1.67
C LEU A 126 -7.27 24.14 -2.31
N SER A 127 -7.38 25.46 -2.46
CA SER A 127 -8.50 26.06 -3.18
C SER A 127 -8.43 25.77 -4.68
N ASP A 128 -9.59 25.74 -5.34
CA ASP A 128 -9.66 25.56 -6.79
C ASP A 128 -8.86 26.66 -7.53
N ASP A 129 -8.87 27.90 -7.04
CA ASP A 129 -8.08 29.03 -7.58
C ASP A 129 -6.56 28.75 -7.60
N LEU A 130 -6.04 28.04 -6.59
CA LEU A 130 -4.62 27.66 -6.53
C LEU A 130 -4.30 26.46 -7.43
N LEU A 131 -5.32 25.68 -7.78
CA LEU A 131 -5.19 24.48 -8.61
C LEU A 131 -5.41 24.77 -10.11
N ASP A 132 -6.15 25.83 -10.44
CA ASP A 132 -6.48 26.25 -11.80
C ASP A 132 -5.26 26.54 -12.71
N PRO A 133 -4.19 27.21 -12.22
CA PRO A 133 -3.01 27.45 -13.06
C PRO A 133 -2.09 26.23 -13.21
N LEU A 134 -2.34 25.15 -12.45
CA LEU A 134 -1.49 23.96 -12.52
C LEU A 134 -1.86 23.13 -13.76
N PRO A 135 -0.90 22.77 -14.63
CA PRO A 135 -1.15 21.90 -15.76
C PRO A 135 -1.87 20.63 -15.30
N THR A 136 -2.98 20.29 -15.96
CA THR A 136 -3.78 19.11 -15.63
C THR A 136 -2.94 17.84 -15.63
N ALA A 137 -1.88 17.78 -16.45
CA ALA A 137 -0.89 16.70 -16.46
C ALA A 137 -0.16 16.48 -15.12
N ILE A 138 0.07 17.53 -14.32
CA ILE A 138 0.64 17.45 -12.96
C ILE A 138 -0.42 16.91 -11.98
N LEU A 139 -1.69 17.21 -12.22
CA LEU A 139 -2.82 16.83 -11.36
C LEU A 139 -3.46 15.47 -11.74
N ASN A 140 -3.15 14.94 -12.92
CA ASN A 140 -3.82 13.79 -13.55
C ASN A 140 -3.44 12.43 -12.97
N ALA A 141 -2.46 12.35 -12.08
CA ALA A 141 -2.11 11.10 -11.43
C ALA A 141 -3.05 10.82 -10.25
N GLN A 142 -4.37 10.64 -10.47
CA GLN A 142 -5.35 9.95 -9.59
C GLN A 142 -5.34 10.25 -8.06
N LEU A 143 -4.65 11.30 -7.61
CA LEU A 143 -4.40 11.66 -6.21
C LEU A 143 -5.28 12.85 -5.76
N LYS A 144 -6.09 13.41 -6.66
CA LYS A 144 -7.06 14.45 -6.31
C LYS A 144 -8.27 13.81 -5.64
N ALA A 145 -8.24 13.75 -4.31
CA ALA A 145 -9.46 14.07 -3.59
C ALA A 145 -9.65 15.58 -3.72
N THR A 146 -10.43 16.03 -4.71
CA THR A 146 -10.75 17.46 -4.87
C THR A 146 -11.56 17.98 -3.69
N LYS A 147 -12.22 17.08 -2.96
CA LYS A 147 -13.02 17.41 -1.78
C LYS A 147 -12.64 16.53 -0.60
N LEU A 148 -12.72 17.11 0.59
CA LEU A 148 -12.53 16.38 1.85
C LEU A 148 -13.45 15.15 1.96
N ALA A 149 -14.66 15.24 1.40
CA ALA A 149 -15.60 14.13 1.34
C ALA A 149 -15.05 12.93 0.55
N ASP A 150 -14.38 13.16 -0.58
CA ASP A 150 -13.79 12.10 -1.41
C ASP A 150 -12.58 11.46 -0.72
N PHE A 151 -11.81 12.26 0.03
CA PHE A 151 -10.73 11.76 0.87
C PHE A 151 -11.28 10.87 1.98
N LYS A 152 -12.29 11.34 2.72
CA LYS A 152 -12.95 10.56 3.78
C LYS A 152 -13.54 9.26 3.23
N ALA A 153 -14.19 9.33 2.09
CA ALA A 153 -14.80 8.18 1.41
C ALA A 153 -13.78 7.16 0.87
N ALA A 154 -12.50 7.49 0.81
CA ALA A 154 -11.44 6.56 0.39
C ALA A 154 -10.55 6.11 1.56
N TRP A 155 -10.27 6.97 2.54
CA TRP A 155 -9.20 6.73 3.53
C TRP A 155 -9.69 6.60 4.96
N ALA A 156 -10.78 7.27 5.34
CA ALA A 156 -11.22 7.38 6.73
C ALA A 156 -12.18 6.24 7.16
N HIS A 157 -12.17 5.11 6.45
CA HIS A 157 -13.02 3.97 6.76
C HIS A 157 -12.64 3.35 8.12
N ARG A 158 -13.65 3.23 8.99
CA ARG A 158 -13.58 2.53 10.30
C ARG A 158 -12.41 2.97 11.20
N ARG A 159 -11.85 4.18 10.97
CA ARG A 159 -10.69 4.74 11.69
C ARG A 159 -9.49 3.77 11.72
N VAL A 160 -9.28 3.00 10.66
CA VAL A 160 -8.17 2.01 10.61
C VAL A 160 -6.88 2.66 10.10
N LEU A 161 -6.95 3.38 8.97
CA LEU A 161 -5.77 4.00 8.36
C LEU A 161 -5.57 5.43 8.85
N CYS A 162 -6.66 6.18 8.97
CA CYS A 162 -6.66 7.54 9.48
C CYS A 162 -8.04 7.93 10.02
N GLU A 163 -8.04 9.05 10.72
CA GLU A 163 -9.21 9.78 11.15
C GLU A 163 -9.08 11.23 10.69
N VAL A 164 -10.19 11.82 10.25
CA VAL A 164 -10.28 13.26 9.98
C VAL A 164 -11.15 13.89 11.06
N VAL A 165 -10.54 14.76 11.86
CA VAL A 165 -11.21 15.55 12.90
C VAL A 165 -11.55 16.91 12.34
N GLU A 166 -12.78 17.37 12.53
CA GLU A 166 -13.23 18.72 12.15
C GLU A 166 -13.57 19.51 13.43
N PRO A 167 -12.64 20.31 13.98
CA PRO A 167 -12.89 21.10 15.17
C PRO A 167 -13.89 22.22 14.90
N ALA A 168 -14.63 22.62 15.93
CA ALA A 168 -15.60 23.73 15.85
C ALA A 168 -14.97 25.08 15.46
N ALA A 169 -13.65 25.24 15.68
CA ALA A 169 -12.89 26.43 15.29
C ALA A 169 -12.58 26.51 13.77
N GLY A 170 -13.02 25.52 12.99
CA GLY A 170 -12.82 25.44 11.55
C GLY A 170 -11.54 24.69 11.14
N GLY A 171 -11.54 24.18 9.91
CA GLY A 171 -10.44 23.43 9.31
C GLY A 171 -10.48 21.93 9.64
N ALA A 172 -10.03 21.09 8.71
CA ALA A 172 -9.91 19.65 8.94
C ALA A 172 -8.50 19.30 9.43
N GLN A 173 -8.39 18.37 10.37
CA GLN A 173 -7.13 17.81 10.85
C GLN A 173 -7.06 16.32 10.57
N LEU A 174 -5.94 15.86 10.01
CA LEU A 174 -5.68 14.45 9.76
C LEU A 174 -4.90 13.82 10.92
N ARG A 175 -5.46 12.75 11.50
CA ARG A 175 -4.76 11.85 12.40
C ARG A 175 -4.47 10.54 11.68
N VAL A 176 -3.19 10.23 11.47
CA VAL A 176 -2.77 9.00 10.79
C VAL A 176 -2.61 7.86 11.79
N LEU A 177 -3.30 6.75 11.57
CA LEU A 177 -3.43 5.61 12.48
C LEU A 177 -2.73 4.35 11.97
N VAL A 178 -2.35 4.31 10.69
CA VAL A 178 -1.61 3.18 10.11
C VAL A 178 -0.29 2.92 10.84
N SER A 179 -0.08 1.67 11.25
CA SER A 179 1.04 1.24 12.09
C SER A 179 1.66 -0.08 11.60
N LEU A 180 2.86 -0.40 12.09
CA LEU A 180 3.57 -1.65 11.80
C LEU A 180 2.91 -2.86 12.47
N SER A 181 2.24 -2.67 13.61
CA SER A 181 1.71 -3.74 14.47
C SER A 181 0.36 -4.31 14.02
N GLY A 182 0.02 -4.18 12.74
CA GLY A 182 -1.31 -4.52 12.23
C GLY A 182 -2.36 -3.42 12.53
N PRO A 183 -3.58 -3.55 12.00
CA PRO A 183 -4.59 -2.48 12.10
C PRO A 183 -4.95 -2.25 13.57
N VAL A 184 -4.71 -1.02 14.04
CA VAL A 184 -5.15 -0.56 15.35
C VAL A 184 -6.69 -0.56 15.31
N VAL A 185 -7.31 -1.54 15.96
CA VAL A 185 -8.75 -1.50 16.23
C VAL A 185 -8.95 -0.33 17.20
N ALA A 186 -9.54 0.77 16.72
CA ALA A 186 -9.99 1.83 17.61
C ALA A 186 -11.04 1.21 18.55
N LEU A 187 -10.81 1.34 19.86
CA LEU A 187 -11.78 1.01 20.90
C LEU A 187 -13.13 1.63 20.54
N ALA A 188 -14.16 0.78 20.55
CA ALA A 188 -15.57 1.16 20.38
C ALA A 188 -16.00 2.15 21.47
#